data_AF-A0A1Q3MVK4-F1
#
_entry.id   AF-A0A1Q3MVK4-F1
#
_cell.length_a   1.000
_cell.length_b   1.000
_cell.length_c   1.000
_cell.angle_alpha   90.00
_cell.angle_beta   90.00
_cell.angle_gamma   90.00
#
_symmetry.space_group_name_H-M   'P 1'
#
loop_
_entity.id
_entity.type
_entity.pdbx_description
1 polymer ?
#
loop_
_entity_poly.entity_id
_entity_poly.type
_entity_poly.pdbx_seq_one_letter_code
_entity_poly.pdbx_strand_id
1 'polypeptide(L)'
;MMALKKTLMMMSILSPLVYAHPDFLNEEKDLHCKKSSLEQEISGSISGLSQEKPFIIYDLGLTSTEKEYLSGLKMHSCAEYSHFGSTQELCLEVKEFVAGLGNDVETSIQVSTIIEKCVKASLAASGKEAAWVTLRASVQNTDYDMPRWHTDGYFYQPYDGQQYKIAMVLKGAQTLFYLLPDKDRKWFDEVPRSTQPIYHKDGSIDKEATIQTMFKSRQLLADSLDKKNIVSGAFGQGVVFAVGCDNAAVHSEPPIHEERLFLSIVPGSSAQIQELQQRWKK
;
A
#
# COMPACT_ATOMS: atom_id res chain seq x y z
N MET A 1 -70.04 -2.08 59.41
CA MET A 1 -69.86 -1.00 58.42
C MET A 1 -70.10 -1.61 57.04
N MET A 2 -71.34 -1.50 56.54
CA MET A 2 -71.74 -0.74 55.33
C MET A 2 -71.07 -1.27 54.05
N ALA A 3 -71.69 -2.02 53.12
CA ALA A 3 -72.97 -1.98 52.41
C ALA A 3 -72.86 -1.42 50.97
N LEU A 4 -73.50 -2.17 50.05
CA LEU A 4 -74.12 -1.78 48.76
C LEU A 4 -73.34 -1.77 47.42
N LYS A 5 -73.70 -2.76 46.57
CA LYS A 5 -74.45 -2.69 45.28
C LYS A 5 -73.83 -2.23 43.94
N LYS A 6 -74.25 -3.01 42.90
CA LYS A 6 -74.48 -2.78 41.43
C LYS A 6 -73.35 -3.27 40.49
N THR A 7 -73.50 -4.27 39.61
CA THR A 7 -74.44 -4.64 38.50
C THR A 7 -73.95 -4.21 37.09
N LEU A 8 -73.94 -5.19 36.16
CA LEU A 8 -73.88 -5.13 34.67
C LEU A 8 -72.52 -4.79 34.01
N MET A 9 -72.10 -5.31 32.84
CA MET A 9 -72.77 -5.98 31.71
C MET A 9 -71.71 -6.69 30.83
N MET A 10 -72.11 -7.76 30.12
CA MET A 10 -71.33 -8.41 29.05
C MET A 10 -71.03 -7.46 27.89
N MET A 11 -69.81 -7.51 27.34
CA MET A 11 -69.55 -7.26 25.92
C MET A 11 -68.43 -8.20 25.42
N SER A 12 -68.84 -9.15 24.57
CA SER A 12 -67.98 -9.92 23.69
C SER A 12 -67.64 -9.05 22.48
N ILE A 13 -66.36 -8.83 22.20
CA ILE A 13 -65.89 -8.23 20.94
C ILE A 13 -64.81 -9.13 20.37
N LEU A 14 -65.09 -9.56 19.15
CA LEU A 14 -64.34 -10.47 18.29
C LEU A 14 -62.95 -9.92 17.92
N SER A 15 -61.94 -10.81 17.91
CA SER A 15 -60.66 -10.59 17.25
C SER A 15 -60.84 -10.39 15.74
N PRO A 16 -60.08 -9.49 15.11
CA PRO A 16 -59.71 -9.65 13.71
C PRO A 16 -58.44 -10.48 13.60
N LEU A 17 -58.56 -11.68 13.03
CA LEU A 17 -57.46 -12.35 12.33
C LEU A 17 -56.98 -11.39 11.23
N VAL A 18 -55.76 -10.86 11.37
CA VAL A 18 -55.05 -10.27 10.23
C VAL A 18 -54.25 -11.39 9.59
N TYR A 19 -54.73 -11.85 8.44
CA TYR A 19 -53.98 -12.67 7.50
C TYR A 19 -52.74 -11.89 7.05
N ALA A 20 -51.56 -12.30 7.50
CA ALA A 20 -50.30 -11.87 6.89
C ALA A 20 -50.12 -12.63 5.57
N HIS A 21 -50.11 -11.90 4.46
CA HIS A 21 -49.82 -12.42 3.14
C HIS A 21 -48.35 -12.89 3.09
N PRO A 22 -48.00 -14.05 2.51
CA PRO A 22 -46.63 -14.58 2.56
C PRO A 22 -45.61 -13.92 1.62
N ASP A 23 -45.97 -12.85 0.90
CA ASP A 23 -45.17 -12.37 -0.25
C ASP A 23 -44.26 -11.17 0.06
N PHE A 24 -43.97 -10.88 1.32
CA PHE A 24 -43.09 -9.78 1.74
C PHE A 24 -41.77 -10.23 2.41
N LEU A 25 -41.27 -11.42 2.07
CA LEU A 25 -40.03 -11.96 2.63
C LEU A 25 -39.05 -12.49 1.57
N ASN A 26 -38.83 -11.76 0.46
CA ASN A 26 -37.79 -12.16 -0.51
C ASN A 26 -37.20 -11.00 -1.36
N GLU A 27 -36.98 -9.82 -0.78
CA GLU A 27 -36.18 -8.75 -1.44
C GLU A 27 -34.94 -8.30 -0.63
N GLU A 28 -34.50 -9.08 0.37
CA GLU A 28 -33.26 -8.82 1.14
C GLU A 28 -32.11 -9.80 0.85
N LYS A 29 -32.04 -10.34 -0.38
CA LYS A 29 -30.90 -11.16 -0.82
C LYS A 29 -30.53 -10.82 -2.25
N ASP A 30 -29.74 -9.76 -2.39
CA ASP A 30 -28.65 -9.61 -3.37
C ASP A 30 -28.25 -8.14 -3.52
N LEU A 31 -27.91 -7.47 -2.41
CA LEU A 31 -27.02 -6.32 -2.49
C LEU A 31 -25.58 -6.86 -2.52
N HIS A 32 -25.23 -7.52 -3.62
CA HIS A 32 -23.84 -7.85 -3.92
C HIS A 32 -23.12 -6.50 -4.06
N CYS A 33 -22.43 -6.06 -3.01
CA CYS A 33 -21.65 -4.83 -3.01
C CYS A 33 -20.67 -4.90 -4.18
N LYS A 34 -20.98 -4.20 -5.27
CA LYS A 34 -20.12 -4.20 -6.46
C LYS A 34 -18.80 -3.54 -6.06
N LYS A 35 -17.73 -4.34 -6.09
CA LYS A 35 -16.36 -3.84 -5.94
C LYS A 35 -16.14 -2.66 -6.88
N SER A 36 -15.45 -1.62 -6.40
CA SER A 36 -15.05 -0.52 -7.28
C SER A 36 -14.10 -1.03 -8.38
N SER A 37 -14.03 -0.32 -9.51
CA SER A 37 -13.10 -0.70 -10.60
C SER A 37 -11.66 -0.82 -10.11
N LEU A 38 -11.21 0.08 -9.23
CA LEU A 38 -9.85 0.04 -8.66
C LEU A 38 -9.65 -1.17 -7.74
N GLU A 39 -10.64 -1.51 -6.92
CA GLU A 39 -10.57 -2.70 -6.06
C GLU A 39 -10.46 -3.99 -6.89
N GLN A 40 -11.17 -4.06 -8.02
CA GLN A 40 -11.09 -5.20 -8.94
C GLN A 40 -9.69 -5.32 -9.58
N GLU A 41 -9.13 -4.21 -10.06
CA GLU A 41 -7.77 -4.16 -10.62
C GLU A 41 -6.71 -4.62 -9.60
N ILE A 42 -6.78 -4.12 -8.36
CA ILE A 42 -5.85 -4.51 -7.29
C ILE A 42 -6.06 -5.98 -6.93
N SER A 43 -7.31 -6.42 -6.77
CA SER A 43 -7.63 -7.81 -6.41
C SER A 43 -7.13 -8.78 -7.49
N GLY A 44 -7.35 -8.46 -8.76
CA GLY A 44 -6.84 -9.25 -9.89
C GLY A 44 -5.32 -9.29 -9.92
N SER A 45 -4.66 -8.17 -9.62
CA SER A 45 -3.20 -8.07 -9.53
C SER A 45 -2.62 -8.90 -8.38
N ILE A 46 -3.26 -8.87 -7.20
CA ILE A 46 -2.86 -9.71 -6.06
C ILE A 46 -2.98 -11.19 -6.43
N SER A 47 -4.11 -11.61 -7.00
CA SER A 47 -4.34 -13.00 -7.41
C SER A 47 -3.47 -13.44 -8.59
N GLY A 48 -3.00 -12.50 -9.41
CA GLY A 48 -2.15 -12.77 -10.57
C GLY A 48 -0.68 -12.94 -10.26
N LEU A 49 -0.24 -12.58 -9.04
CA LEU A 49 1.16 -12.77 -8.63
C LEU A 49 1.55 -14.24 -8.70
N SER A 50 2.72 -14.50 -9.28
CA SER A 50 3.26 -15.86 -9.43
C SER A 50 4.79 -15.83 -9.47
N GLN A 51 5.40 -17.01 -9.57
CA GLN A 51 6.85 -17.14 -9.77
C GLN A 51 7.32 -16.38 -11.02
N GLU A 52 6.58 -16.50 -12.13
CA GLU A 52 6.90 -15.83 -13.40
C GLU A 52 6.46 -14.35 -13.44
N LYS A 53 5.55 -13.96 -12.54
CA LYS A 53 5.00 -12.60 -12.45
C LYS A 53 5.15 -12.06 -11.03
N PRO A 54 6.37 -11.67 -10.63
CA PRO A 54 6.64 -11.21 -9.28
C PRO A 54 6.07 -9.80 -9.02
N PHE A 55 5.66 -9.08 -10.06
CA PHE A 55 4.96 -7.81 -9.95
C PHE A 55 3.93 -7.66 -11.08
N ILE A 56 2.85 -6.93 -10.81
CA ILE A 56 1.79 -6.61 -11.77
C ILE A 56 1.47 -5.12 -11.65
N ILE A 57 1.54 -4.43 -12.78
CA ILE A 57 1.18 -3.02 -12.93
C ILE A 57 -0.31 -2.95 -13.31
N TYR A 58 -1.05 -2.03 -12.69
CA TYR A 58 -2.48 -1.85 -12.89
C TYR A 58 -2.86 -0.37 -12.98
N ASP A 59 -4.01 -0.07 -13.57
CA ASP A 59 -4.51 1.31 -13.70
C ASP A 59 -5.19 1.78 -12.40
N LEU A 60 -4.85 2.98 -11.94
CA LEU A 60 -5.45 3.55 -10.71
C LEU A 60 -6.87 4.10 -10.93
N GLY A 61 -7.34 4.18 -12.17
CA GLY A 61 -8.62 4.76 -12.54
C GLY A 61 -8.69 6.25 -12.24
N LEU A 62 -7.56 6.98 -12.37
CA LEU A 62 -7.53 8.41 -12.08
C LEU A 62 -8.29 9.21 -13.14
N THR A 63 -9.17 10.10 -12.68
CA THR A 63 -9.82 11.09 -13.53
C THR A 63 -8.81 12.15 -14.01
N SER A 64 -9.17 12.91 -15.05
CA SER A 64 -8.34 14.01 -15.54
C SER A 64 -8.08 15.05 -14.44
N THR A 65 -9.09 15.40 -13.65
CA THR A 65 -8.97 16.33 -12.53
C THR A 65 -8.02 15.82 -11.44
N GLU A 66 -8.10 14.52 -11.09
CA GLU A 66 -7.16 13.93 -10.13
C GLU A 66 -5.72 13.97 -10.65
N LYS A 67 -5.52 13.69 -11.95
CA LYS A 67 -4.21 13.79 -12.60
C LYS A 67 -3.67 15.22 -12.58
N GLU A 68 -4.51 16.23 -12.74
CA GLU A 68 -4.14 17.65 -12.65
C GLU A 68 -3.65 18.02 -11.24
N TYR A 69 -4.41 17.67 -10.20
CA TYR A 69 -3.99 17.92 -8.82
C TYR A 69 -2.68 17.23 -8.47
N LEU A 70 -2.52 15.97 -8.87
CA LEU A 70 -1.29 15.21 -8.64
C LEU A 70 -0.10 15.80 -9.40
N SER A 71 -0.29 16.24 -10.64
CA SER A 71 0.79 16.84 -11.45
C SER A 71 1.22 18.21 -10.88
N GLY A 72 0.25 18.97 -10.34
CA GLY A 72 0.45 20.29 -9.76
C GLY A 72 1.01 20.30 -8.34
N LEU A 73 1.13 19.14 -7.68
CA LEU A 73 1.73 19.02 -6.34
C LEU A 73 3.13 19.65 -6.30
N LYS A 74 3.42 20.34 -5.19
CA LYS A 74 4.72 20.91 -4.89
C LYS A 74 5.37 20.14 -3.75
N MET A 75 6.70 20.01 -3.79
CA MET A 75 7.51 19.44 -2.72
C MET A 75 8.66 20.40 -2.43
N HIS A 76 8.53 21.25 -1.41
CA HIS A 76 9.63 22.14 -1.02
C HIS A 76 10.76 21.45 -0.24
N SER A 77 10.50 20.26 0.30
CA SER A 77 11.47 19.48 1.07
C SER A 77 11.24 17.99 0.93
N CYS A 78 12.28 17.19 1.15
CA CYS A 78 12.10 15.76 1.41
C CYS A 78 11.35 15.58 2.74
N ALA A 79 10.36 14.70 2.75
CA ALA A 79 9.60 14.37 3.95
C ALA A 79 9.07 12.94 3.87
N GLU A 80 8.91 12.31 5.02
CA GLU A 80 8.30 11.00 5.14
C GLU A 80 7.15 11.06 6.13
N TYR A 81 6.06 10.38 5.78
CA TYR A 81 4.93 10.12 6.64
C TYR A 81 4.71 8.61 6.72
N SER A 82 4.47 8.09 7.92
CA SER A 82 4.20 6.67 8.16
C SER A 82 3.05 6.49 9.14
N HIS A 83 2.04 5.74 8.71
CA HIS A 83 0.86 5.38 9.49
C HIS A 83 0.76 3.87 9.67
N PHE A 84 0.38 3.43 10.86
CA PHE A 84 0.21 2.02 11.20
C PHE A 84 -1.16 1.81 11.85
N GLY A 85 -2.05 1.10 11.17
CA GLY A 85 -3.34 0.68 11.75
C GLY A 85 -4.52 0.90 10.81
N SER A 86 -5.66 1.26 11.40
CA SER A 86 -6.90 1.56 10.67
C SER A 86 -6.82 2.90 9.95
N THR A 87 -7.62 3.11 8.91
CA THR A 87 -7.52 4.30 8.05
C THR A 87 -8.40 5.47 8.48
N GLN A 88 -8.95 5.44 9.70
CA GLN A 88 -9.95 6.41 10.16
C GLN A 88 -9.43 7.86 10.16
N GLU A 89 -8.17 8.06 10.56
CA GLU A 89 -7.55 9.39 10.65
C GLU A 89 -6.69 9.75 9.43
N LEU A 90 -6.49 8.78 8.53
CA LEU A 90 -5.54 8.88 7.42
C LEU A 90 -5.79 10.11 6.54
N CYS A 91 -7.05 10.43 6.25
CA CYS A 91 -7.37 11.57 5.39
C CYS A 91 -6.93 12.91 5.99
N LEU A 92 -7.10 13.07 7.31
CA LEU A 92 -6.69 14.28 8.02
C LEU A 92 -5.17 14.39 8.09
N GLU A 93 -4.50 13.31 8.49
CA GLU A 93 -3.04 13.25 8.63
C GLU A 93 -2.34 13.47 7.29
N VAL A 94 -2.83 12.84 6.21
CA VAL A 94 -2.28 13.01 4.86
C VAL A 94 -2.51 14.42 4.35
N LYS A 95 -3.66 15.04 4.63
CA LYS A 95 -3.91 16.44 4.27
C LYS A 95 -2.90 17.36 4.94
N GLU A 96 -2.61 17.16 6.23
CA GLU A 96 -1.60 17.93 6.96
C GLU A 96 -0.20 17.71 6.41
N PHE A 97 0.15 16.46 6.07
CA PHE A 97 1.41 16.13 5.40
C PHE A 97 1.55 16.88 4.06
N VAL A 98 0.54 16.82 3.18
CA VAL A 98 0.56 17.49 1.88
C VAL A 98 0.63 19.02 2.00
N ALA A 99 -0.08 19.59 2.98
CA ALA A 99 0.03 21.02 3.29
C ALA A 99 1.45 21.39 3.74
N GLY A 100 2.06 20.54 4.58
CA GLY A 100 3.45 20.67 5.03
C GLY A 100 4.49 20.63 3.91
N LEU A 101 4.17 20.03 2.76
CA LEU A 101 5.02 20.05 1.56
C LEU A 101 4.99 21.39 0.81
N GLY A 102 4.10 22.31 1.18
CA GLY A 102 3.96 23.64 0.58
C GLY A 102 2.76 23.81 -0.35
N ASN A 103 1.74 22.95 -0.23
CA ASN A 103 0.54 23.01 -1.05
C ASN A 103 -0.59 23.78 -0.34
N ASP A 104 -1.50 24.37 -1.13
CA ASP A 104 -2.68 25.02 -0.58
C ASP A 104 -3.71 24.03 -0.04
N VAL A 105 -4.74 24.56 0.63
CA VAL A 105 -5.77 23.77 1.30
C VAL A 105 -6.55 22.90 0.31
N GLU A 106 -6.90 23.45 -0.86
CA GLU A 106 -7.67 22.74 -1.88
C GLU A 106 -6.89 21.54 -2.43
N THR A 107 -5.65 21.78 -2.87
CA THR A 107 -4.74 20.73 -3.35
C THR A 107 -4.54 19.66 -2.29
N SER A 108 -4.32 20.07 -1.03
CA SER A 108 -4.11 19.15 0.07
C SER A 108 -5.31 18.23 0.32
N ILE A 109 -6.53 18.76 0.24
CA ILE A 109 -7.79 17.99 0.38
C ILE A 109 -7.96 17.00 -0.78
N GLN A 110 -7.71 17.44 -2.01
CA GLN A 110 -7.91 16.59 -3.19
C GLN A 110 -6.90 15.44 -3.22
N VAL A 111 -5.63 15.74 -2.96
CA VAL A 111 -4.57 14.73 -2.91
C VAL A 111 -4.77 13.77 -1.74
N SER A 112 -5.19 14.24 -0.56
CA SER A 112 -5.49 13.35 0.57
C SER A 112 -6.65 12.41 0.25
N THR A 113 -7.68 12.90 -0.46
CA THR A 113 -8.82 12.09 -0.91
C THR A 113 -8.40 11.03 -1.93
N ILE A 114 -7.51 11.35 -2.87
CA ILE A 114 -6.95 10.38 -3.83
C ILE A 114 -6.17 9.28 -3.08
N ILE A 115 -5.31 9.66 -2.14
CA ILE A 115 -4.52 8.73 -1.33
C ILE A 115 -5.44 7.83 -0.51
N GLU A 116 -6.44 8.39 0.16
CA GLU A 116 -7.41 7.65 0.95
C GLU A 116 -8.19 6.66 0.07
N LYS A 117 -8.62 7.06 -1.13
CA LYS A 117 -9.25 6.18 -2.12
C LYS A 117 -8.36 4.97 -2.43
N CYS A 118 -7.07 5.20 -2.73
CA CYS A 118 -6.11 4.14 -3.03
C CYS A 118 -5.89 3.19 -1.85
N VAL A 119 -5.77 3.72 -0.62
CA VAL A 119 -5.57 2.90 0.58
C VAL A 119 -6.82 2.07 0.89
N LYS A 120 -8.01 2.66 0.84
CA LYS A 120 -9.28 1.93 1.07
C LYS A 120 -9.49 0.83 0.03
N ALA A 121 -9.24 1.10 -1.24
CA ALA A 121 -9.31 0.09 -2.30
C ALA A 121 -8.29 -1.05 -2.07
N SER A 122 -7.09 -0.72 -1.60
CA SER A 122 -6.04 -1.72 -1.29
C SER A 122 -6.43 -2.64 -0.13
N LEU A 123 -7.00 -2.09 0.95
CA LEU A 123 -7.49 -2.88 2.09
C LEU A 123 -8.67 -3.77 1.69
N ALA A 124 -9.63 -3.22 0.94
CA ALA A 124 -10.77 -3.98 0.43
C ALA A 124 -10.33 -5.13 -0.50
N ALA A 125 -9.44 -4.85 -1.45
CA ALA A 125 -8.93 -5.85 -2.38
C ALA A 125 -8.10 -6.96 -1.70
N SER A 126 -7.35 -6.62 -0.65
CA SER A 126 -6.55 -7.58 0.13
C SER A 126 -7.35 -8.36 1.17
N GLY A 127 -8.58 -7.92 1.48
CA GLY A 127 -9.38 -8.48 2.57
C GLY A 127 -8.76 -8.24 3.94
N LYS A 128 -8.00 -7.16 4.12
CA LYS A 128 -7.31 -6.79 5.37
C LYS A 128 -7.93 -5.57 6.00
N GLU A 129 -7.86 -5.49 7.32
CA GLU A 129 -8.44 -4.40 8.12
C GLU A 129 -7.46 -3.31 8.53
N ALA A 130 -6.15 -3.54 8.38
CA ALA A 130 -5.10 -2.60 8.75
C ALA A 130 -4.01 -2.52 7.67
N ALA A 131 -3.27 -1.41 7.64
CA ALA A 131 -2.10 -1.27 6.79
C ALA A 131 -0.98 -0.48 7.48
N TRP A 132 0.24 -0.74 7.04
CA TRP A 132 1.33 0.22 7.12
C TRP A 132 1.33 1.05 5.83
N VAL A 133 1.01 2.33 5.96
CA VAL A 133 0.98 3.30 4.85
C VAL A 133 2.18 4.21 4.99
N THR A 134 2.96 4.37 3.93
CA THR A 134 4.09 5.31 3.89
C THR A 134 3.97 6.22 2.69
N LEU A 135 4.11 7.52 2.93
CA LEU A 135 4.33 8.53 1.89
C LEU A 135 5.77 9.02 1.98
N ARG A 136 6.46 9.07 0.85
CA ARG A 136 7.79 9.66 0.73
C ARG A 136 7.77 10.74 -0.33
N ALA A 137 7.93 11.98 0.12
CA ALA A 137 8.16 13.13 -0.73
C ALA A 137 9.67 13.33 -0.91
N SER A 138 10.10 13.54 -2.14
CA SER A 138 11.50 13.81 -2.48
C SER A 138 11.58 15.03 -3.39
N VAL A 139 12.56 15.89 -3.13
CA VAL A 139 13.01 16.92 -4.09
C VAL A 139 14.06 16.32 -5.03
N GLN A 140 14.42 17.07 -6.07
CA GLN A 140 15.50 16.69 -6.97
C GLN A 140 16.79 16.37 -6.19
N ASN A 141 17.39 15.22 -6.49
CA ASN A 141 18.64 14.76 -5.90
C ASN A 141 19.35 13.75 -6.83
N THR A 142 20.57 13.36 -6.47
CA THR A 142 21.42 12.43 -7.23
C THR A 142 21.60 11.08 -6.53
N ASP A 143 20.90 10.84 -5.41
CA ASP A 143 21.10 9.64 -4.57
C ASP A 143 20.76 8.34 -5.33
N TYR A 144 19.96 8.46 -6.39
CA TYR A 144 19.42 7.37 -7.21
C TYR A 144 19.85 7.42 -8.68
N ASP A 145 20.86 8.23 -9.03
CA ASP A 145 21.43 8.25 -10.38
C ASP A 145 21.97 6.87 -10.79
N MET A 146 22.55 6.17 -9.82
CA MET A 146 22.78 4.74 -9.91
C MET A 146 21.59 4.00 -9.30
N PRO A 147 20.95 3.02 -9.95
CA PRO A 147 19.85 2.29 -9.33
C PRO A 147 20.32 1.53 -8.09
N ARG A 148 19.42 1.36 -7.11
CA ARG A 148 19.61 0.51 -5.93
C ARG A 148 18.70 -0.69 -6.06
N TRP A 149 19.12 -1.63 -6.89
CA TRP A 149 18.38 -2.88 -7.09
C TRP A 149 18.33 -3.70 -5.80
N HIS A 150 17.13 -3.99 -5.33
CA HIS A 150 16.90 -4.79 -4.13
C HIS A 150 15.56 -5.53 -4.21
N THR A 151 15.35 -6.45 -3.27
CA THR A 151 14.07 -7.07 -2.97
C THR A 151 13.66 -6.71 -1.54
N ASP A 152 12.36 -6.54 -1.31
CA ASP A 152 11.84 -6.40 0.05
C ASP A 152 11.77 -7.77 0.74
N GLY A 153 12.09 -7.80 2.03
CA GLY A 153 11.92 -8.99 2.88
C GLY A 153 10.47 -9.21 3.33
N TYR A 154 10.25 -10.24 4.15
CA TYR A 154 8.95 -10.40 4.83
C TYR A 154 8.71 -9.24 5.80
N PHE A 155 7.49 -8.71 5.80
CA PHE A 155 7.13 -7.59 6.67
C PHE A 155 6.78 -8.08 8.08
N TYR A 156 5.93 -9.10 8.20
CA TYR A 156 5.42 -9.60 9.46
C TYR A 156 5.37 -11.13 9.48
N GLN A 157 5.17 -11.73 10.66
CA GLN A 157 4.99 -13.16 10.80
C GLN A 157 3.56 -13.63 10.38
N PRO A 158 3.38 -14.90 9.99
CA PRO A 158 4.44 -15.88 9.71
C PRO A 158 5.28 -15.49 8.47
N TYR A 159 6.58 -15.82 8.48
CA TYR A 159 7.49 -15.64 7.34
C TYR A 159 7.33 -16.76 6.31
N ASP A 160 6.08 -17.03 5.96
CA ASP A 160 5.70 -18.01 4.96
C ASP A 160 4.64 -17.43 4.02
N GLY A 161 4.41 -18.15 2.93
CA GLY A 161 3.46 -17.76 1.89
C GLY A 161 3.89 -16.52 1.09
N GLN A 162 3.02 -16.13 0.17
CA GLN A 162 3.24 -14.97 -0.69
C GLN A 162 2.74 -13.70 0.01
N GLN A 163 3.66 -12.96 0.64
CA GLN A 163 3.38 -11.57 1.05
C GLN A 163 3.55 -10.64 -0.15
N TYR A 164 2.92 -9.47 -0.09
CA TYR A 164 3.00 -8.48 -1.15
C TYR A 164 2.95 -7.05 -0.59
N LYS A 165 3.42 -6.13 -1.42
CA LYS A 165 3.34 -4.69 -1.20
C LYS A 165 2.64 -4.05 -2.38
N ILE A 166 1.83 -3.04 -2.07
CA ILE A 166 1.16 -2.23 -3.07
C ILE A 166 1.88 -0.88 -3.08
N ALA A 167 2.26 -0.39 -4.25
CA ALA A 167 2.93 0.88 -4.38
C ALA A 167 2.45 1.66 -5.60
N MET A 168 2.61 2.98 -5.53
CA MET A 168 2.34 3.87 -6.65
C MET A 168 3.15 5.15 -6.48
N VAL A 169 3.54 5.76 -7.59
CA VAL A 169 4.14 7.10 -7.58
C VAL A 169 3.08 8.07 -8.09
N LEU A 170 2.59 8.89 -7.17
CA LEU A 170 1.52 9.85 -7.39
C LEU A 170 2.00 11.12 -8.08
N LYS A 171 3.31 11.39 -8.06
CA LYS A 171 3.96 12.44 -8.85
C LYS A 171 5.42 12.06 -9.09
N GLY A 172 5.91 12.33 -10.29
CA GLY A 172 7.29 12.11 -10.70
C GLY A 172 7.57 10.70 -11.26
N ALA A 173 8.86 10.42 -11.48
CA ALA A 173 9.34 9.18 -12.07
C ALA A 173 8.89 7.92 -11.29
N GLN A 174 8.42 6.93 -12.05
CA GLN A 174 7.84 5.69 -11.52
C GLN A 174 8.91 4.71 -11.03
N THR A 175 8.56 3.84 -10.08
CA THR A 175 9.47 2.80 -9.57
C THR A 175 9.94 1.89 -10.71
N LEU A 176 11.22 1.55 -10.71
CA LEU A 176 11.81 0.62 -11.66
C LEU A 176 11.69 -0.79 -11.11
N PHE A 177 11.24 -1.72 -11.95
CA PHE A 177 11.22 -3.15 -11.69
C PHE A 177 12.15 -3.85 -12.68
N TYR A 178 12.73 -4.96 -12.26
CA TYR A 178 13.58 -5.77 -13.12
C TYR A 178 13.01 -7.19 -13.25
N LEU A 179 12.79 -7.63 -14.49
CA LEU A 179 12.43 -9.02 -14.79
C LEU A 179 13.68 -9.89 -14.66
N LEU A 180 13.95 -10.36 -13.44
CA LEU A 180 15.12 -11.18 -13.14
C LEU A 180 14.90 -12.62 -13.65
N PRO A 181 15.75 -13.13 -14.56
CA PRO A 181 15.70 -14.54 -14.94
C PRO A 181 16.03 -15.45 -13.74
N ASP A 182 15.31 -16.56 -13.57
CA ASP A 182 15.51 -17.50 -12.45
C ASP A 182 16.97 -17.95 -12.29
N LYS A 183 17.66 -18.18 -13.41
CA LYS A 183 19.08 -18.56 -13.42
C LYS A 183 20.00 -17.54 -12.76
N ASP A 184 19.60 -16.27 -12.70
CA ASP A 184 20.38 -15.15 -12.17
C ASP A 184 19.95 -14.83 -10.72
N ARG A 185 18.89 -15.46 -10.18
CA ARG A 185 18.36 -15.19 -8.83
C ARG A 185 19.38 -15.40 -7.74
N LYS A 186 20.05 -16.54 -7.76
CA LYS A 186 21.07 -16.88 -6.75
C LYS A 186 22.20 -15.84 -6.73
N TRP A 187 22.69 -15.44 -7.90
CA TRP A 187 23.72 -14.41 -8.02
C TRP A 187 23.22 -13.06 -7.48
N PHE A 188 22.01 -12.65 -7.86
CA PHE A 188 21.40 -11.41 -7.39
C PHE A 188 21.31 -11.38 -5.86
N ASP A 189 20.87 -12.47 -5.23
CA ASP A 189 20.71 -12.51 -3.77
C ASP A 189 22.07 -12.59 -3.03
N GLU A 190 23.13 -13.09 -3.66
CA GLU A 190 24.46 -13.22 -3.08
C GLU A 190 25.27 -11.90 -3.13
N VAL A 191 25.07 -11.08 -4.18
CA VAL A 191 25.83 -9.82 -4.37
C VAL A 191 25.65 -8.84 -3.20
N PRO A 192 24.43 -8.50 -2.73
CA PRO A 192 24.24 -7.68 -1.54
C PRO A 192 24.67 -8.38 -0.25
N ARG A 193 24.52 -9.70 -0.15
CA ARG A 193 24.92 -10.45 1.06
C ARG A 193 26.43 -10.50 1.27
N SER A 194 27.21 -10.38 0.19
CA SER A 194 28.66 -10.24 0.27
C SER A 194 29.13 -8.91 0.88
N THR A 195 28.22 -7.96 1.13
CA THR A 195 28.52 -6.63 1.71
C THR A 195 28.18 -6.53 3.20
N GLN A 196 28.54 -7.56 3.99
CA GLN A 196 28.37 -7.51 5.44
C GLN A 196 29.09 -6.30 6.04
N PRO A 197 28.59 -5.75 7.19
CA PRO A 197 29.33 -4.74 7.93
C PRO A 197 30.76 -5.22 8.17
N ILE A 198 31.72 -4.39 7.80
CA ILE A 198 33.13 -4.68 8.03
C ILE A 198 33.42 -4.25 9.46
N TYR A 199 34.01 -5.16 10.25
CA TYR A 199 34.35 -4.88 11.64
C TYR A 199 35.85 -4.69 11.81
N HIS A 200 36.24 -3.71 12.58
CA HIS A 200 37.59 -3.60 13.12
C HIS A 200 37.85 -4.74 14.12
N LYS A 201 39.13 -4.95 14.47
CA LYS A 201 39.53 -6.01 15.42
C LYS A 201 38.89 -5.88 16.80
N ASP A 202 38.48 -4.68 17.17
CA ASP A 202 37.81 -4.37 18.44
C ASP A 202 36.29 -4.59 18.41
N GLY A 203 35.73 -5.04 17.28
CA GLY A 203 34.31 -5.29 17.10
C GLY A 203 33.49 -4.04 16.73
N SER A 204 34.10 -2.88 16.54
CA SER A 204 33.43 -1.69 16.00
C SER A 204 33.26 -1.79 14.48
N ILE A 205 32.20 -1.18 13.93
CA ILE A 205 31.95 -1.18 12.48
C ILE A 205 32.86 -0.17 11.79
N ASP A 206 33.64 -0.63 10.82
CA ASP A 206 34.32 0.19 9.82
C ASP A 206 33.27 0.72 8.84
N LYS A 207 32.73 1.90 9.16
CA LYS A 207 31.67 2.55 8.39
C LYS A 207 32.11 2.85 6.95
N GLU A 208 33.35 3.32 6.77
CA GLU A 208 33.86 3.67 5.45
C GLU A 208 33.99 2.42 4.58
N ALA A 209 34.65 1.37 5.08
CA ALA A 209 34.79 0.12 4.33
C ALA A 209 33.41 -0.52 4.04
N THR A 210 32.46 -0.43 4.97
CA THR A 210 31.09 -0.91 4.77
C THR A 210 30.39 -0.13 3.65
N ILE A 211 30.48 1.22 3.64
CA ILE A 211 29.93 2.08 2.59
C ILE A 211 30.54 1.74 1.23
N GLN A 212 31.86 1.60 1.15
CA GLN A 212 32.56 1.25 -0.09
C GLN A 212 32.11 -0.10 -0.64
N THR A 213 31.87 -1.07 0.24
CA THR A 213 31.43 -2.41 -0.19
C THR A 213 29.98 -2.39 -0.68
N MET A 214 29.09 -1.67 0.01
CA MET A 214 27.72 -1.45 -0.46
C MET A 214 27.68 -0.73 -1.82
N PHE A 215 28.52 0.29 -2.00
CA PHE A 215 28.65 1.01 -3.27
C PHE A 215 29.10 0.08 -4.40
N LYS A 216 30.11 -0.76 -4.17
CA LYS A 216 30.60 -1.73 -5.16
C LYS A 216 29.54 -2.73 -5.58
N SER A 217 28.75 -3.28 -4.65
CA SER A 217 27.66 -4.19 -5.03
C SER A 217 26.55 -3.49 -5.78
N ARG A 218 26.22 -2.24 -5.40
CA ARG A 218 25.26 -1.42 -6.15
C ARG A 218 25.74 -1.17 -7.58
N GLN A 219 27.01 -0.81 -7.76
CA GLN A 219 27.63 -0.62 -9.07
C GLN A 219 27.63 -1.91 -9.89
N LEU A 220 28.02 -3.04 -9.30
CA LEU A 220 28.02 -4.34 -9.97
C LEU A 220 26.63 -4.70 -10.49
N LEU A 221 25.58 -4.53 -9.68
CA LEU A 221 24.21 -4.78 -10.12
C LEU A 221 23.77 -3.79 -11.21
N ALA A 222 24.09 -2.50 -11.07
CA ALA A 222 23.76 -1.48 -12.07
C ALA A 222 24.42 -1.75 -13.44
N ASP A 223 25.65 -2.26 -13.45
CA ASP A 223 26.40 -2.56 -14.67
C ASP A 223 26.01 -3.91 -15.30
N SER A 224 25.66 -4.90 -14.47
CA SER A 224 25.40 -6.27 -14.93
C SER A 224 23.96 -6.51 -15.37
N LEU A 225 23.00 -5.76 -14.83
CA LEU A 225 21.59 -5.94 -15.16
C LEU A 225 21.25 -5.27 -16.50
N ASP A 226 20.67 -6.05 -17.42
CA ASP A 226 20.37 -5.60 -18.77
C ASP A 226 19.19 -4.62 -18.77
N LYS A 227 19.43 -3.40 -19.23
CA LYS A 227 18.42 -2.34 -19.28
C LYS A 227 17.14 -2.73 -20.02
N LYS A 228 17.20 -3.69 -20.96
CA LYS A 228 16.01 -4.17 -21.69
C LYS A 228 14.99 -4.92 -20.81
N ASN A 229 15.41 -5.41 -19.65
CA ASN A 229 14.56 -6.12 -18.70
C ASN A 229 13.98 -5.19 -17.62
N ILE A 230 14.28 -3.89 -17.69
CA ILE A 230 13.71 -2.89 -16.80
C ILE A 230 12.29 -2.56 -17.26
N VAL A 231 11.34 -2.66 -16.34
CA VAL A 231 9.94 -2.33 -16.52
C VAL A 231 9.57 -1.21 -15.54
N SER A 232 8.74 -0.28 -15.96
CA SER A 232 8.18 0.73 -15.07
C SER A 232 6.74 1.04 -15.47
N GLY A 233 5.95 1.52 -14.52
CA GLY A 233 4.60 1.97 -14.78
C GLY A 233 4.58 3.32 -15.51
N ALA A 234 3.40 3.70 -15.98
CA ALA A 234 3.08 5.05 -16.42
C ALA A 234 2.45 5.87 -15.29
N PHE A 235 2.36 7.18 -15.48
CA PHE A 235 1.63 8.05 -14.56
C PHE A 235 0.16 7.63 -14.47
N GLY A 236 -0.35 7.50 -13.24
CA GLY A 236 -1.69 6.96 -12.97
C GLY A 236 -1.76 5.44 -12.91
N GLN A 237 -0.63 4.75 -12.86
CA GLN A 237 -0.58 3.31 -12.59
C GLN A 237 -0.02 3.01 -11.20
N GLY A 238 -0.49 1.91 -10.62
CA GLY A 238 0.05 1.31 -9.41
C GLY A 238 0.71 -0.03 -9.71
N VAL A 239 1.32 -0.62 -8.70
CA VAL A 239 1.96 -1.93 -8.79
C VAL A 239 1.68 -2.74 -7.52
N VAL A 240 1.32 -4.01 -7.70
CA VAL A 240 1.35 -5.02 -6.64
C VAL A 240 2.57 -5.89 -6.89
N PHE A 241 3.37 -6.15 -5.86
CA PHE A 241 4.56 -6.98 -6.03
C PHE A 241 4.87 -7.87 -4.83
N ALA A 242 5.41 -9.04 -5.14
CA ALA A 242 5.84 -10.07 -4.22
C ALA A 242 7.00 -9.61 -3.34
N VAL A 243 6.97 -9.96 -2.05
CA VAL A 243 8.04 -9.65 -1.07
C VAL A 243 8.35 -10.88 -0.21
N GLY A 244 9.56 -10.93 0.35
CA GLY A 244 10.01 -11.96 1.30
C GLY A 244 10.27 -13.35 0.73
N CYS A 245 9.62 -13.72 -0.38
CA CYS A 245 9.74 -15.03 -1.02
C CYS A 245 10.89 -15.13 -2.03
N ASP A 246 11.13 -16.36 -2.51
CA ASP A 246 12.18 -16.66 -3.50
C ASP A 246 11.97 -15.97 -4.86
N ASN A 247 10.75 -15.52 -5.14
CA ASN A 247 10.38 -14.71 -6.30
C ASN A 247 10.04 -13.25 -5.92
N ALA A 248 10.53 -12.73 -4.79
CA ALA A 248 10.31 -11.33 -4.43
C ALA A 248 10.76 -10.40 -5.57
N ALA A 249 9.99 -9.35 -5.85
CA ALA A 249 10.23 -8.49 -6.98
C ALA A 249 11.51 -7.65 -6.79
N VAL A 250 12.38 -7.71 -7.80
CA VAL A 250 13.55 -6.83 -7.88
C VAL A 250 13.11 -5.45 -8.33
N HIS A 251 13.42 -4.44 -7.54
CA HIS A 251 13.04 -3.07 -7.83
C HIS A 251 14.07 -2.05 -7.35
N SER A 252 13.94 -0.83 -7.84
CA SER A 252 14.78 0.32 -7.50
C SER A 252 13.96 1.59 -7.63
N GLU A 253 14.33 2.62 -6.86
CA GLU A 253 13.97 3.98 -7.20
C GLU A 253 14.59 4.38 -8.56
N PRO A 254 13.88 5.20 -9.37
CA PRO A 254 14.47 5.83 -10.54
C PRO A 254 15.39 7.00 -10.13
N PRO A 255 16.21 7.54 -11.05
CA PRO A 255 16.81 8.86 -10.85
C PRO A 255 15.74 9.91 -10.51
N ILE A 256 15.95 10.65 -9.43
CA ILE A 256 14.97 11.62 -8.91
C ILE A 256 15.41 13.03 -9.34
N HIS A 257 15.26 13.31 -10.64
CA HIS A 257 15.61 14.62 -11.22
C HIS A 257 14.45 15.63 -11.16
N GLU A 258 13.31 15.20 -10.61
CA GLU A 258 12.11 15.98 -10.39
C GLU A 258 11.50 15.63 -9.03
N GLU A 259 10.56 16.44 -8.58
CA GLU A 259 9.81 16.18 -7.36
C GLU A 259 9.05 14.85 -7.47
N ARG A 260 9.13 14.02 -6.42
CA ARG A 260 8.52 12.69 -6.42
C ARG A 260 7.71 12.44 -5.16
N LEU A 261 6.45 11.99 -5.31
CA LEU A 261 5.60 11.53 -4.20
C LEU A 261 5.31 10.05 -4.39
N PHE A 262 5.93 9.23 -3.56
CA PHE A 262 5.75 7.79 -3.52
C PHE A 262 4.81 7.39 -2.39
N LEU A 263 3.86 6.49 -2.69
CA LEU A 263 2.97 5.86 -1.74
C LEU A 263 3.24 4.35 -1.72
N SER A 264 3.45 3.78 -0.54
CA SER A 264 3.42 2.33 -0.32
C SER A 264 2.42 1.93 0.75
N ILE A 265 1.82 0.77 0.54
CA ILE A 265 0.80 0.19 1.39
C ILE A 265 1.18 -1.29 1.60
N VAL A 266 1.40 -1.65 2.86
CA VAL A 266 1.57 -3.05 3.29
C VAL A 266 0.31 -3.43 4.05
N PRO A 267 -0.66 -4.12 3.43
CA PRO A 267 -1.88 -4.54 4.09
C PRO A 267 -1.60 -5.74 5.02
N GLY A 268 -2.29 -5.82 6.16
CA GLY A 268 -2.12 -6.90 7.13
C GLY A 268 -3.25 -6.92 8.16
N SER A 269 -3.27 -7.95 9.00
CA SER A 269 -4.15 -7.92 10.17
C SER A 269 -3.71 -6.84 11.16
N SER A 270 -4.61 -6.44 12.06
CA SER A 270 -4.27 -5.46 13.11
C SER A 270 -3.05 -5.89 13.93
N ALA A 271 -2.93 -7.19 14.24
CA ALA A 271 -1.78 -7.74 14.95
C ALA A 271 -0.47 -7.68 14.14
N GLN A 272 -0.53 -8.00 12.84
CA GLN A 272 0.61 -7.93 11.93
C GLN A 272 1.13 -6.50 11.76
N ILE A 273 0.22 -5.52 11.63
CA ILE A 273 0.60 -4.12 11.51
C ILE A 273 1.11 -3.55 12.85
N GLN A 274 0.58 -4.02 13.99
CA GLN A 274 1.11 -3.65 15.30
C GLN A 274 2.52 -4.22 15.52
N GLU A 275 2.80 -5.45 15.09
CA GLU A 275 4.14 -6.03 15.09
C GLU A 275 5.13 -5.16 14.30
N LEU A 276 4.74 -4.75 13.09
CA LEU A 276 5.52 -3.83 12.28
C LEU A 276 5.76 -2.50 13.01
N GLN A 277 4.72 -1.91 13.58
CA GLN A 277 4.84 -0.65 14.30
C GLN A 277 5.88 -0.73 15.43
N GLN A 278 5.88 -1.82 16.21
CA GLN A 278 6.83 -2.04 17.30
C GLN A 278 8.27 -2.24 16.80
N ARG A 279 8.44 -2.85 15.63
CA ARG A 279 9.75 -3.08 15.01
C ARG A 279 10.39 -1.79 14.52
N TRP A 280 9.58 -0.87 13.97
CA TRP A 280 10.06 0.30 13.22
C TRP A 280 9.92 1.64 13.96
N LYS A 281 9.06 1.78 14.99
CA LYS A 281 8.99 2.99 15.84
C LYS A 281 10.02 3.01 16.99
N LYS A 282 11.22 2.46 16.79
CA LYS A 282 12.31 2.55 17.79
C LYS A 282 13.05 3.88 17.69
#